data_AF-A0A7Y4ZL13-F1
#
_entry.id   AF-A0A7Y4ZL13-F1
#
_cell.length_a   1.000
_cell.length_b   1.000
_cell.length_c   1.000
_cell.angle_alpha   90.00
_cell.angle_beta   90.00
_cell.angle_gamma   90.00
#
_symmetry.space_group_name_H-M   'P 1'
#
loop_
_entity.id
_entity.type
_entity.pdbx_description
1 polymer ?
#
loop_
_entity_poly.entity_id
_entity_poly.type
_entity_poly.pdbx_seq_one_letter_code
_entity_poly.pdbx_strand_id
1 'polypeptide(L)' 'EAVRAVIGGELLDGEPRLAKSIALRNPYIEPIHRLQVELLRKVRSYAEGADLPHQLESALLLSLHGISAGMRNTG' A
#
# COMPACT_ATOMS: atom_id res chain seq x y z
N GLU A 1 -17.34 6.25 7.94
CA GLU A 1 -18.69 6.11 8.53
C GLU A 1 -19.71 7.07 7.93
N ALA A 2 -19.47 8.39 7.92
CA ALA A 2 -20.40 9.37 7.31
C ALA A 2 -20.81 9.05 5.85
N VAL A 3 -19.84 8.67 5.00
CA VAL A 3 -20.13 8.28 3.60
C VAL A 3 -21.09 7.09 3.52
N ARG A 4 -20.89 6.06 4.35
CA ARG A 4 -21.75 4.87 4.41
C ARG A 4 -23.17 5.22 4.85
N ALA A 5 -23.31 6.13 5.81
CA ALA A 5 -24.61 6.61 6.28
C ALA A 5 -25.39 7.35 5.17
N VAL A 6 -24.69 8.14 4.35
CA VAL A 6 -25.31 8.86 3.22
C VAL A 6 -25.74 7.91 2.10
N ILE A 7 -24.93 6.90 1.76
CA ILE A 7 -25.27 5.94 0.70
C ILE A 7 -26.20 4.81 1.18
N GLY A 8 -26.45 4.69 2.48
CA GLY A 8 -27.35 3.70 3.06
C GLY A 8 -26.85 2.25 3.01
N GLY A 9 -25.53 2.04 2.94
CA GLY A 9 -24.93 0.72 2.72
C GLY A 9 -23.40 0.68 2.88
N GLU A 10 -22.82 -0.46 2.53
CA GLU A 10 -21.38 -0.64 2.51
C GLU A 10 -20.74 0.00 1.28
N LEU A 11 -19.44 0.29 1.37
CA LEU A 11 -18.72 0.84 0.22
C LEU A 11 -18.74 -0.17 -0.92
N LEU A 12 -19.00 0.32 -2.14
CA LEU A 12 -19.03 -0.47 -3.37
C LEU A 12 -20.21 -1.47 -3.51
N ASP A 13 -21.28 -1.33 -2.72
CA ASP A 13 -22.48 -2.18 -2.85
C ASP A 13 -23.10 -2.12 -4.27
N GLY A 14 -23.04 -0.95 -4.93
CA GLY A 14 -23.47 -0.77 -6.32
C GLY A 14 -22.49 -1.32 -7.38
N GLU A 15 -21.28 -1.73 -6.98
CA GLU A 15 -20.19 -2.12 -7.88
C GLU A 15 -19.52 -3.44 -7.44
N PRO A 16 -20.25 -4.57 -7.40
CA PRO A 16 -19.77 -5.84 -6.83
C PRO A 16 -18.55 -6.42 -7.56
N ARG A 17 -18.41 -6.13 -8.86
CA ARG A 17 -17.23 -6.54 -9.65
C ARG A 17 -15.97 -5.81 -9.21
N LEU A 18 -16.08 -4.50 -8.96
CA LEU A 18 -14.97 -3.70 -8.44
C LEU A 18 -14.60 -4.15 -7.02
N ALA A 19 -15.59 -4.33 -6.16
CA ALA A 19 -15.39 -4.84 -4.80
C ALA A 19 -14.62 -6.16 -4.79
N LYS A 20 -15.03 -7.13 -5.62
CA LYS A 20 -14.33 -8.42 -5.76
C LYS A 20 -12.91 -8.25 -6.30
N SER A 21 -12.70 -7.39 -7.29
CA SER A 21 -11.36 -7.13 -7.85
C SER A 21 -10.40 -6.53 -6.82
N ILE A 22 -10.88 -5.63 -5.96
CA ILE A 22 -10.09 -5.06 -4.86
C ILE A 22 -9.81 -6.13 -3.80
N ALA A 23 -10.85 -6.88 -3.38
CA ALA A 23 -10.72 -7.92 -2.36
C ALA A 23 -9.71 -9.02 -2.74
N LEU A 24 -9.65 -9.42 -4.02
CA LEU A 24 -8.68 -10.40 -4.50
C LEU A 24 -7.25 -9.85 -4.54
N ARG A 25 -7.08 -8.53 -4.62
CA ARG A 25 -5.77 -7.88 -4.77
C ARG A 25 -5.14 -7.55 -3.42
N ASN A 26 -5.93 -7.12 -2.44
CA ASN A 26 -5.45 -6.71 -1.13
C ASN A 26 -4.52 -7.74 -0.45
N PRO A 27 -4.77 -9.06 -0.48
CA PRO A 27 -3.88 -10.04 0.12
C PRO A 27 -2.45 -10.05 -0.42
N TYR A 28 -2.24 -9.58 -1.66
CA TYR A 28 -0.91 -9.47 -2.27
C TYR A 28 -0.20 -8.16 -1.92
N ILE A 29 -0.94 -7.10 -1.62
CA ILE A 29 -0.39 -5.79 -1.25
C ILE A 29 -0.01 -5.75 0.23
N GLU A 30 -0.83 -6.37 1.09
CA GLU A 30 -0.62 -6.43 2.54
C GLU A 30 0.80 -6.84 2.96
N PRO A 31 1.40 -7.94 2.45
CA PRO A 31 2.77 -8.29 2.81
C PRO A 31 3.80 -7.24 2.36
N ILE A 32 3.56 -6.54 1.25
CA ILE A 32 4.45 -5.48 0.76
C ILE A 32 4.37 -4.27 1.68
N HIS A 33 3.18 -3.90 2.18
CA HIS A 33 3.04 -2.85 3.20
C HIS A 33 3.81 -3.19 4.47
N ARG A 34 3.68 -4.42 4.98
CA ARG A 34 4.40 -4.83 6.19
C ARG A 34 5.90 -4.80 5.99
N LEU A 35 6.40 -5.29 4.85
CA LEU A 35 7.81 -5.17 4.49
C LEU A 35 8.26 -3.71 4.40
N GLN A 36 7.48 -2.83 3.75
CA GLN A 36 7.80 -1.42 3.61
C GLN A 36 7.92 -0.71 4.96
N VAL A 37 7.07 -1.03 5.94
CA VAL A 37 7.17 -0.48 7.31
C VAL A 37 8.52 -0.83 7.94
N GLU A 38 8.98 -2.08 7.80
CA GLU A 38 10.27 -2.53 8.31
C GLU A 38 11.45 -1.85 7.57
N LEU A 39 11.35 -1.73 6.24
CA LEU A 39 12.35 -1.04 5.42
C LEU A 39 12.45 0.45 5.79
N LEU A 40 11.33 1.13 5.98
CA LEU A 40 11.30 2.53 6.42
C LEU A 40 11.90 2.70 7.81
N ARG A 41 11.64 1.77 8.74
CA ARG A 41 12.27 1.79 10.07
C ARG A 41 13.78 1.67 9.97
N LYS A 42 14.28 0.76 9.12
CA LYS A 42 15.72 0.59 8.86
C LYS A 42 16.32 1.83 8.21
N VAL A 43 15.67 2.42 7.20
CA VAL A 43 16.17 3.64 6.55
C VAL A 43 16.27 4.79 7.56
N ARG A 44 15.26 4.96 8.41
CA ARG A 44 15.23 6.02 9.44
C ARG A 44 16.20 5.80 10.60
N SER A 45 16.81 4.62 10.74
CA SER A 45 17.85 4.40 11.76
C SER A 45 19.25 4.86 11.32
N TYR A 46 19.43 5.23 10.04
CA TYR A 46 20.66 5.86 9.58
C TYR A 46 20.66 7.34 9.96
N ALA A 47 21.84 7.89 10.24
CA ALA A 47 21.98 9.32 10.48
C ALA A 47 21.51 10.11 9.25
N GLU A 48 20.95 11.29 9.47
CA GLU A 48 20.53 12.17 8.38
C GLU A 48 21.73 12.50 7.47
N GLY A 49 21.55 12.31 6.16
CA GLY A 49 22.61 12.50 5.17
C GLY A 49 23.62 11.35 5.06
N ALA A 50 23.46 10.26 5.81
CA ALA A 50 24.29 9.06 5.63
C ALA A 50 23.88 8.28 4.37
N ASP A 51 24.87 7.71 3.68
CA ASP A 51 24.63 6.83 2.54
C ASP A 51 23.89 5.56 2.99
N LEU A 52 22.79 5.25 2.29
CA LEU A 52 22.06 4.01 2.51
C LEU A 52 22.71 2.87 1.71
N PRO A 53 22.73 1.63 2.24
CA PRO A 53 23.10 0.48 1.43
C PRO A 53 22.19 0.38 0.21
N HIS A 54 22.78 0.24 -0.98
CA HIS A 54 22.03 0.19 -2.24
C HIS A 54 20.90 -0.86 -2.26
N GLN A 55 21.10 -2.00 -1.60
CA GLN A 55 20.08 -3.03 -1.45
C GLN A 55 18.87 -2.58 -0.62
N LEU A 56 19.09 -1.78 0.43
CA LEU A 56 18.03 -1.25 1.29
C LEU A 56 17.20 -0.21 0.53
N GLU A 57 17.87 0.69 -0.18
CA GLU A 57 17.23 1.67 -1.06
C GLU A 57 16.40 0.98 -2.15
N SER A 58 17.01 0.01 -2.85
CA SER A 58 16.36 -0.75 -3.92
C SER A 58 15.14 -1.53 -3.40
N ALA A 59 15.24 -2.16 -2.23
CA ALA A 59 14.12 -2.86 -1.61
C ALA A 59 12.97 -1.90 -1.26
N LEU A 60 13.28 -0.70 -0.74
CA LEU A 60 12.27 0.32 -0.45
C LEU A 60 11.58 0.80 -1.72
N LEU A 61 12.34 1.12 -2.77
CA LEU A 61 11.79 1.52 -4.08
C LEU A 61 10.92 0.43 -4.69
N LEU A 62 11.35 -0.84 -4.62
CA LEU A 62 10.57 -1.96 -5.10
C LEU A 62 9.24 -2.11 -4.35
N SER A 63 9.25 -1.92 -3.03
CA SER A 63 8.01 -1.94 -2.23
C SER A 63 7.04 -0.82 -2.63
N LEU A 64 7.58 0.39 -2.91
CA LEU A 64 6.79 1.53 -3.38
C LEU A 64 6.14 1.22 -4.74
N HIS A 65 6.91 0.68 -5.69
CA HIS A 65 6.36 0.29 -6.99
C HIS A 65 5.32 -0.83 -6.88
N GLY A 66 5.57 -1.83 -6.03
CA GLY A 66 4.65 -2.95 -5.81
C GLY A 66 3.30 -2.49 -5.25
N ILE A 67 3.33 -1.60 -4.26
CA ILE A 67 2.11 -1.00 -3.69
C ILE A 67 1.40 -0.16 -4.74
N SER A 68 2.09 0.73 -5.46
CA SER A 68 1.46 1.57 -6.48
C SER A 68 0.79 0.75 -7.59
N ALA A 69 1.45 -0.30 -8.08
CA ALA A 69 0.89 -1.22 -9.07
C ALA A 69 -0.36 -1.94 -8.53
N GLY A 70 -0.34 -2.30 -7.25
CA GLY A 70 -1.49 -2.87 -6.54
C GLY A 70 -2.61 -1.86 -6.34
N MET A 71 -2.33 -0.62 -5.95
CA MET A 71 -3.36 0.37 -5.65
C MET A 71 -4.09 0.86 -6.90
N ARG A 72 -3.43 0.82 -8.06
CA ARG A 72 -3.95 1.33 -9.35
C ARG A 72 -4.32 2.82 -9.25
N ASN A 73 -5.51 3.20 -9.69
CA ASN A 73 -5.98 4.59 -9.66
C ASN A 73 -6.49 4.94 -8.26
N THR A 74 -5.88 5.95 -7.65
CA THR A 74 -6.21 6.41 -6.29
C THR A 74 -6.50 7.91 -6.22
N GLY A 75 -6.62 8.58 -7.37
CA GLY A 75 -6.92 10.02 -7.50
C GLY A 75 -7.76 10.30 -8.73
#